data_AF-A0A8J4BV22-F1
#
_entry.id   AF-A0A8J4BV22-F1
#
_cell.length_a   1.000
_cell.length_b   1.000
_cell.length_c   1.000
_cell.angle_alpha   90.00
_cell.angle_beta   90.00
_cell.angle_gamma   90.00
#
_symmetry.space_group_name_H-M   'P 1'
#
loop_
_entity.id
_entity.type
_entity.pdbx_description
1 polymer ?
#
loop_
_entity_poly.entity_id
_entity_poly.type
_entity_poly.pdbx_seq_one_letter_code
_entity_poly.pdbx_strand_id
1 'polypeptide(L)'
;MRRAGVSTQRMKVLQEGSTGRSAILTCDAERTMRTYMDPRVTTSAEDLTEDDFTGCSWVFLSSYSLYSEGLLQRAVELAKQAGAKVVLDLASYEVVRSYHKQLQVQH
;
A
#
# COMPACT_ATOMS: atom_id res chain seq x y z
N MET A 1 5.52 -12.65 7.68
CA MET A 1 6.13 -11.47 8.34
C MET A 1 6.80 -11.84 9.66
N ARG A 2 6.07 -12.25 10.72
CA ARG A 2 6.67 -12.59 12.03
C ARG A 2 7.80 -13.65 11.97
N ARG A 3 7.60 -14.74 11.22
CA ARG A 3 8.63 -15.80 11.03
C ARG A 3 9.93 -15.29 10.37
N ALA A 4 9.87 -14.16 9.67
CA ALA A 4 11.02 -13.52 9.03
C ALA A 4 11.62 -12.38 9.89
N GLY A 5 11.25 -12.27 11.17
CA GLY A 5 11.75 -11.23 12.07
C GLY A 5 11.08 -9.85 11.92
N VAL A 6 10.04 -9.74 11.09
CA VAL A 6 9.32 -8.48 10.89
C VAL A 6 8.31 -8.27 12.02
N SER A 7 8.40 -7.14 12.72
CA SER A 7 7.40 -6.72 13.70
C SER A 7 6.06 -6.47 13.02
N THR A 8 5.00 -7.04 13.58
CA THR A 8 3.61 -6.82 13.10
C THR A 8 2.73 -6.26 14.22
N GLN A 9 3.31 -5.65 15.26
CA GLN A 9 2.56 -5.17 16.43
C GLN A 9 1.61 -4.02 16.07
N ARG A 10 1.99 -3.21 15.08
CA ARG A 10 1.17 -2.09 14.56
C ARG A 10 0.31 -2.47 13.35
N MET A 11 0.20 -3.77 13.03
CA MET A 11 -0.65 -4.21 11.92
C MET A 11 -2.12 -4.07 12.32
N LYS A 12 -2.86 -3.23 11.60
CA LYS A 12 -4.30 -3.05 11.80
C LYS A 12 -5.05 -4.28 11.26
N VAL A 13 -6.03 -4.75 12.04
CA VAL A 13 -6.90 -5.87 11.67
C VAL A 13 -8.32 -5.35 11.58
N LEU A 14 -8.86 -5.35 10.37
CA LEU A 14 -10.25 -4.97 10.10
C LEU A 14 -11.16 -6.18 10.37
N GLN A 15 -12.30 -5.96 11.03
CA GLN A 15 -13.04 -7.06 11.67
C GLN A 15 -13.97 -7.84 10.74
N GLU A 16 -14.45 -7.23 9.65
CA GLU A 16 -15.44 -7.84 8.77
C GLU A 16 -14.85 -8.06 7.37
N GLY A 17 -14.72 -9.32 6.94
CA GLY A 17 -14.33 -9.67 5.57
C GLY A 17 -13.15 -10.64 5.49
N SER A 18 -12.80 -11.02 4.26
CA SER A 18 -11.72 -11.99 4.02
C SER A 18 -10.42 -11.30 3.61
N THR A 19 -9.30 -11.68 4.22
CA THR A 19 -7.96 -11.20 3.82
C THR A 19 -7.75 -11.34 2.31
N GLY A 20 -7.12 -10.33 1.72
CA GLY A 20 -6.79 -10.31 0.29
C GLY A 20 -6.06 -11.56 -0.15
N ARG A 21 -6.40 -12.05 -1.35
CA ARG A 21 -5.85 -13.27 -1.95
C ARG A 21 -5.48 -13.00 -3.39
N SER A 22 -4.38 -13.57 -3.86
CA SER A 22 -3.99 -13.50 -5.27
C SER A 22 -3.70 -14.89 -5.79
N ALA A 23 -4.39 -15.28 -6.86
CA ALA A 23 -4.01 -16.44 -7.64
C ALA A 23 -2.88 -16.03 -8.58
N ILE A 24 -1.74 -16.73 -8.48
CA ILE A 24 -0.55 -16.40 -9.27
C ILE A 24 -0.26 -17.56 -10.21
N LEU A 25 -0.46 -17.33 -11.50
CA LEU A 25 -0.14 -18.27 -12.56
C LEU A 25 1.27 -17.98 -13.07
N THR A 26 2.08 -19.01 -13.21
CA THR A 26 3.44 -18.93 -13.74
C THR A 26 3.48 -19.66 -15.07
N CYS A 27 4.02 -19.00 -16.09
CA CYS A 27 4.45 -19.66 -17.32
C CYS A 27 5.77 -19.01 -17.72
N ASP A 28 6.78 -19.83 -18.00
CA ASP A 28 8.14 -19.37 -18.26
C ASP A 28 8.65 -18.43 -17.15
N ALA A 29 9.33 -17.34 -17.51
CA ALA A 29 9.87 -16.34 -16.58
C ALA A 29 8.82 -15.31 -16.12
N GLU A 30 7.55 -15.46 -16.50
CA GLU A 30 6.49 -14.49 -16.24
C GLU A 30 5.50 -14.97 -15.17
N ARG A 31 4.87 -14.01 -14.49
CA ARG A 31 3.82 -14.26 -13.49
C ARG A 31 2.60 -13.41 -13.78
N THR A 32 1.44 -14.03 -13.92
CA THR A 32 0.14 -13.34 -13.98
C THR A 32 -0.54 -13.43 -12.63
N MET A 33 -0.92 -12.29 -12.07
CA MET A 33 -1.61 -12.18 -10.79
C MET A 33 -3.10 -11.88 -10.99
N ARG A 34 -3.96 -12.61 -10.28
CA ARG A 34 -5.40 -12.37 -10.20
C ARG A 34 -5.78 -12.14 -8.74
N THR A 35 -5.75 -10.87 -8.35
CA THR A 35 -5.94 -10.43 -6.96
C THR A 35 -7.40 -10.11 -6.68
N TYR A 36 -7.90 -10.62 -5.55
CA TYR A 36 -9.16 -10.24 -4.95
C TYR A 36 -8.88 -9.59 -3.59
N MET A 37 -9.33 -8.35 -3.44
CA MET A 37 -9.32 -7.61 -2.18
C MET A 37 -10.79 -7.43 -1.77
N ASP A 38 -11.19 -7.99 -0.62
CA ASP A 38 -12.52 -7.76 -0.08
C ASP A 38 -12.61 -6.28 0.37
N PRO A 39 -13.57 -5.49 -0.15
CA PRO A 39 -13.68 -4.08 0.18
C PRO A 39 -13.81 -3.80 1.68
N ARG A 40 -14.37 -4.75 2.45
CA ARG A 40 -14.58 -4.60 3.89
C ARG A 40 -13.28 -4.71 4.72
N VAL A 41 -12.21 -5.27 4.13
CA VAL A 41 -10.88 -5.32 4.74
C VAL A 41 -9.82 -4.61 3.88
N THR A 42 -10.25 -3.66 3.06
CA THR A 42 -9.34 -2.82 2.28
C THR A 42 -9.09 -1.52 3.05
N THR A 43 -7.82 -1.22 3.34
CA THR A 43 -7.43 0.00 4.06
C THR A 43 -7.88 1.25 3.31
N SER A 44 -8.53 2.18 4.00
CA SER A 44 -8.89 3.49 3.51
C SER A 44 -7.99 4.58 4.09
N ALA A 45 -8.11 5.81 3.58
CA ALA A 45 -7.27 6.91 4.03
C ALA A 45 -7.52 7.26 5.52
N GLU A 46 -8.78 7.17 5.96
CA GLU A 46 -9.21 7.41 7.34
C GLU A 46 -8.72 6.35 8.34
N ASP A 47 -8.34 5.17 7.86
CA ASP A 47 -7.72 4.16 8.71
C ASP A 47 -6.31 4.57 9.15
N LEU A 48 -5.66 5.54 8.51
CA LEU A 48 -4.28 5.94 8.82
C LEU A 48 -4.20 7.08 9.85
N THR A 49 -3.33 6.90 10.84
CA THR A 49 -3.06 7.88 11.91
C THR A 49 -1.57 8.23 11.97
N GLU A 50 -1.21 9.36 12.58
CA GLU A 50 0.19 9.78 12.75
C GLU A 50 1.04 8.73 13.50
N ASP A 51 0.45 8.06 14.48
CA ASP A 51 1.10 7.00 15.27
C ASP A 51 1.57 5.81 14.41
N ASP A 52 0.93 5.55 13.27
CA ASP A 52 1.35 4.49 12.35
C ASP A 52 2.76 4.73 11.80
N PHE A 53 3.17 6.00 11.68
CA PHE A 53 4.42 6.43 11.06
C PHE A 53 5.49 6.82 12.10
N THR A 54 5.13 6.93 13.37
CA THR A 54 6.03 7.40 14.44
C THR A 54 7.23 6.46 14.61
N GLY A 55 8.45 7.01 14.53
CA GLY A 55 9.71 6.29 14.68
C GLY A 55 10.20 5.61 13.39
N CYS A 56 9.48 5.74 12.27
CA CYS A 56 9.93 5.26 10.97
C CYS A 56 10.92 6.24 10.35
N SER A 57 12.11 5.77 9.93
CA SER A 57 13.01 6.58 9.09
C SER A 57 12.58 6.58 7.62
N TRP A 58 11.92 5.49 7.20
CA TRP A 58 11.47 5.26 5.84
C TRP A 58 10.08 4.63 5.84
N VAL A 59 9.27 5.02 4.88
CA VAL A 59 7.93 4.48 4.62
C VAL A 59 7.91 3.99 3.18
N PHE A 60 7.73 2.68 3.02
CA PHE A 60 7.62 2.06 1.70
C PHE A 60 6.15 1.93 1.33
N LEU A 61 5.77 2.50 0.20
CA LEU A 61 4.40 2.51 -0.33
C LEU A 61 4.39 1.87 -1.71
N SER A 62 3.32 1.14 -2.03
CA SER A 62 3.07 0.65 -3.39
C SER A 62 1.94 1.45 -4.02
N SER A 63 2.06 1.78 -5.31
CA SER A 63 1.06 2.54 -6.05
C SER A 63 -0.27 1.80 -6.20
N TYR A 64 -0.35 0.49 -5.88
CA TYR A 64 -1.64 -0.20 -5.70
C TYR A 64 -2.55 0.46 -4.65
N SER A 65 -1.98 1.24 -3.73
CA SER A 65 -2.77 2.08 -2.81
C SER A 65 -3.67 3.09 -3.51
N LEU A 66 -3.41 3.46 -4.77
CA LEU A 66 -4.28 4.33 -5.58
C LEU A 66 -5.64 3.71 -5.94
N TYR A 67 -5.83 2.41 -5.73
CA TYR A 67 -7.15 1.79 -5.82
C TYR A 67 -8.07 2.21 -4.67
N SER A 68 -7.51 2.65 -3.54
CA SER A 68 -8.26 3.20 -2.42
C SER A 68 -8.15 4.73 -2.47
N GLU A 69 -9.28 5.42 -2.54
CA GLU A 69 -9.31 6.86 -2.75
C GLU A 69 -8.55 7.61 -1.64
N GLY A 70 -7.61 8.48 -2.03
CA GLY A 70 -6.84 9.31 -1.10
C GLY A 70 -5.78 8.58 -0.25
N LEU A 71 -5.74 7.24 -0.26
CA LEU A 71 -4.87 6.47 0.62
C LEU A 71 -3.38 6.79 0.42
N LEU A 72 -2.92 6.83 -0.83
CA LEU A 72 -1.52 7.14 -1.15
C LEU A 72 -1.15 8.53 -0.66
N GLN A 73 -1.99 9.53 -0.94
CA GLN A 73 -1.75 10.93 -0.56
C GLN A 73 -1.68 11.08 0.96
N ARG A 74 -2.63 10.46 1.68
CA ARG A 74 -2.67 10.49 3.14
C ARG A 74 -1.45 9.81 3.76
N ALA A 75 -1.04 8.66 3.23
CA ALA A 75 0.16 7.96 3.71
C ALA A 75 1.44 8.79 3.49
N VAL A 76 1.56 9.47 2.34
CA VAL A 76 2.69 10.35 2.04
C VAL A 76 2.70 11.57 2.96
N GLU A 77 1.54 12.18 3.21
CA GLU A 77 1.40 13.32 4.12
C GLU A 77 1.84 12.95 5.54
N LEU A 78 1.28 11.87 6.10
CA LEU A 78 1.59 11.39 7.44
C LEU A 78 3.07 10.98 7.59
N ALA A 79 3.63 10.31 6.58
CA ALA A 79 5.05 9.97 6.56
C ALA A 79 5.93 11.23 6.65
N LYS A 80 5.61 12.27 5.88
CA LYS A 80 6.35 13.55 5.91
C LYS A 80 6.19 14.26 7.25
N GLN A 81 4.99 14.28 7.83
CA GLN A 81 4.73 14.85 9.15
C GLN A 81 5.54 14.15 10.25
N ALA A 82 5.70 12.83 10.15
CA ALA A 82 6.55 12.03 11.04
C ALA A 82 8.07 12.18 10.77
N GLY A 83 8.48 12.99 9.79
CA GLY A 83 9.88 13.16 9.41
C GLY A 83 10.48 11.97 8.65
N ALA A 84 9.66 11.03 8.20
CA ALA A 84 10.09 9.86 7.45
C ALA A 84 10.28 10.17 5.95
N LYS A 85 11.24 9.49 5.33
CA LYS A 85 11.40 9.50 3.87
C LYS A 85 10.45 8.50 3.23
N VAL A 86 9.91 8.83 2.06
CA VAL A 86 9.00 7.93 1.32
C VAL A 86 9.75 7.24 0.19
N VAL A 87 9.56 5.93 0.07
CA VAL A 87 9.89 5.15 -1.14
C VAL A 87 8.59 4.70 -1.78
N LEU A 88 8.44 4.93 -3.08
CA LEU A 88 7.27 4.54 -3.84
C LEU A 88 7.63 3.47 -4.88
N ASP A 89 7.02 2.29 -4.75
CA ASP A 89 6.93 1.26 -5.78
C ASP A 89 5.79 1.58 -6.76
N LEU A 90 6.06 1.51 -8.06
CA LEU A 90 5.07 1.83 -9.11
C LEU A 90 4.15 0.64 -9.46
N ALA A 91 4.31 -0.50 -8.80
CA ALA A 91 3.47 -1.69 -8.86
C ALA A 91 3.40 -2.38 -10.22
N SER A 92 2.69 -1.81 -11.19
CA SER A 92 2.54 -2.38 -12.53
C SER A 92 2.34 -1.33 -13.60
N TYR A 93 2.61 -1.70 -14.86
CA TYR A 93 2.44 -0.79 -15.98
C TYR A 93 0.98 -0.32 -16.12
N GLU A 94 0.00 -1.16 -15.75
CA GLU A 94 -1.41 -0.80 -15.77
C GLU A 94 -1.74 0.27 -14.73
N VAL A 95 -1.19 0.16 -13.52
CA VAL A 95 -1.39 1.18 -12.48
C VAL A 95 -0.81 2.51 -12.94
N VAL A 96 0.42 2.50 -13.45
CA VAL A 96 1.07 3.72 -13.98
C VAL A 96 0.23 4.32 -15.10
N ARG A 97 -0.20 3.53 -16.08
CA ARG A 97 -1.02 4.03 -17.20
C ARG A 97 -2.34 4.65 -16.70
N SER A 98 -3.04 3.99 -15.79
CA SER A 98 -4.34 4.44 -15.28
C SER A 98 -4.23 5.66 -14.37
N TYR A 99 -3.16 5.78 -13.59
CA TYR A 99 -3.00 6.80 -12.55
C TYR A 99 -1.82 7.75 -12.76
N HIS A 100 -1.26 7.83 -13.97
CA HIS A 100 -0.08 8.65 -14.26
C HIS A 100 -0.26 10.11 -13.82
N LYS A 101 -1.47 10.66 -13.91
CA LYS A 101 -1.75 12.05 -13.48
C LYS A 101 -1.61 12.23 -11.97
N GLN A 102 -2.06 11.26 -11.17
CA GLN A 102 -1.91 11.28 -9.72
C GLN A 102 -0.47 11.02 -9.26
N LEU A 103 0.35 10.40 -10.11
CA LEU A 103 1.76 10.11 -9.85
C LEU A 103 2.72 11.23 -10.28
N GLN A 104 2.22 12.27 -10.97
CA GLN A 104 3.04 13.42 -11.33
C GLN A 104 3.29 14.29 -10.10
N VAL A 105 4.57 14.64 -9.88
CA VAL A 105 4.96 15.62 -8.87
C VAL A 105 4.45 16.98 -9.36
N GLN A 106 3.48 17.55 -8.65
CA GLN A 106 3.10 18.94 -8.86
C GLN A 106 4.23 19.82 -8.31
N HIS A 107 4.87 20.58 -9.21
CA HIS A 107 5.83 21.62 -8.88
C HIS A 107 5.10 22.91 -8.50
#